data_AF-A0A059L474-F1
#
_entry.id   AF-A0A059L474-F1
#
_cell.length_a   1.000
_cell.length_b   1.000
_cell.length_c   1.000
_cell.angle_alpha   90.00
_cell.angle_beta   90.00
_cell.angle_gamma   90.00
#
_symmetry.space_group_name_H-M   'P 1'
#
loop_
_entity.id
_entity.type
_entity.pdbx_description
1 polymer ?
#
loop_
_entity_poly.entity_id
_entity_poly.type
_entity_poly.pdbx_seq_one_letter_code
_entity_poly.pdbx_strand_id
1 'polypeptide(L)'
;MPQLGRDSEFLDIWICKGLEEEEFVENKIGEVIPGSSLFDRGDRLFAGFAASSDKEPSHVVIPPLWEDRFPSGEEIIAYLPSVFRLGKTTPDELIIERRDNEYKLFRQIEELHILHRVQKGFGSVDEFMQVANSVSNRRKSRSGRSLEIHLEHLFRQFGLEGFSTQCRTEGNKRPDFIFPSCTDYHDPEYPEQNLRMLAVKTTCKDRWRQILNEANRVDQIHLFTLQEGVSPHQFSEMKDANVKLVVPKPLHTKYPDEVRGMLMTLNDFIVETKDIR
;
A
#
# COMPACT_ATOMS: atom_id res chain seq x y z
N MET A 1 2.66 20.47 -32.72
CA MET A 1 1.29 20.04 -32.39
C MET A 1 1.25 18.52 -32.46
N PRO A 2 0.71 17.80 -31.47
CA PRO A 2 0.52 16.36 -31.58
C PRO A 2 -0.43 16.08 -32.75
N GLN A 3 0.00 15.26 -33.71
CA GLN A 3 -0.87 14.87 -34.84
C GLN A 3 -1.88 13.85 -34.31
N LEU A 4 -3.10 14.29 -34.02
CA LEU A 4 -4.19 13.35 -33.67
C LEU A 4 -4.47 12.44 -34.88
N GLY A 5 -4.46 11.13 -34.66
CA GLY A 5 -4.99 10.13 -35.61
C GLY A 5 -3.99 9.42 -36.51
N ARG A 6 -2.69 9.44 -36.22
CA ARG A 6 -1.72 8.52 -36.84
C ARG A 6 -1.29 7.44 -35.87
N ASP A 7 -1.14 6.22 -36.36
CA ASP A 7 -0.58 5.11 -35.60
C ASP A 7 0.88 5.40 -35.24
N SER A 8 1.34 4.88 -34.10
CA SER A 8 2.76 5.00 -33.73
C SER A 8 3.60 4.08 -34.59
N GLU A 9 4.60 4.64 -35.26
CA GLU A 9 5.54 3.86 -36.09
C GLU A 9 6.65 3.18 -35.26
N PHE A 10 6.79 3.58 -33.99
CA PHE A 10 7.86 3.13 -33.11
C PHE A 10 7.38 3.00 -31.66
N LEU A 11 7.93 2.03 -30.94
CA LEU A 11 7.71 1.80 -29.52
C LEU A 11 9.03 1.38 -28.88
N ASP A 12 9.48 2.16 -27.90
CA ASP A 12 10.60 1.78 -27.04
C ASP A 12 10.06 1.21 -25.72
N ILE A 13 10.67 0.14 -25.24
CA ILE A 13 10.19 -0.61 -24.08
C ILE A 13 11.32 -0.77 -23.08
N TRP A 14 11.11 -0.24 -21.88
CA TRP A 14 11.98 -0.49 -20.73
C TRP A 14 11.25 -1.40 -19.73
N ILE A 15 11.85 -2.55 -19.43
CA ILE A 15 11.40 -3.45 -18.36
C ILE A 15 12.44 -3.37 -17.24
N CYS A 16 12.06 -2.84 -16.07
CA CYS A 16 12.98 -2.72 -14.94
C CYS A 16 13.52 -4.09 -14.54
N LYS A 17 14.85 -4.22 -14.43
CA LYS A 17 15.52 -5.50 -14.16
C LYS A 17 15.84 -5.76 -12.69
N GLY A 18 15.60 -4.78 -11.82
CA GLY A 18 15.84 -4.90 -10.39
C GLY A 18 15.47 -3.63 -9.63
N LEU A 19 15.65 -3.68 -8.31
CA LEU A 19 15.21 -2.62 -7.38
C LEU A 19 15.80 -1.23 -7.70
N GLU A 20 17.05 -1.16 -8.15
CA GLU A 20 17.71 0.11 -8.46
C GLU A 20 17.01 0.84 -9.62
N GLU A 21 16.65 0.12 -10.68
CA GLU A 21 15.91 0.68 -11.82
C GLU A 21 14.48 1.06 -11.42
N GLU A 22 13.83 0.26 -10.56
CA GLU A 22 12.50 0.58 -10.05
C GLU A 22 12.51 1.82 -9.17
N GLU A 23 13.44 1.91 -8.23
CA GLU A 23 13.61 3.08 -7.37
C GLU A 23 13.95 4.31 -8.20
N PHE A 24 14.77 4.18 -9.24
CA PHE A 24 15.06 5.28 -10.16
C PHE A 24 13.78 5.82 -10.81
N VAL A 25 12.92 4.94 -11.33
CA VAL A 25 11.64 5.33 -11.96
C VAL A 25 10.66 5.89 -10.92
N GLU A 26 10.45 5.21 -9.79
CA GLU A 26 9.53 5.61 -8.72
C GLU A 26 9.95 6.94 -8.07
N ASN A 27 11.25 7.24 -8.01
CA ASN A 27 11.75 8.54 -7.57
C ASN A 27 11.31 9.68 -8.50
N LYS A 28 11.12 9.42 -9.79
CA LYS A 28 10.66 10.41 -10.77
C LYS A 28 9.14 10.53 -10.81
N ILE A 29 8.43 9.40 -10.80
CA ILE A 29 6.99 9.36 -11.13
C ILE A 29 6.08 9.08 -9.92
N GLY A 30 6.66 8.76 -8.77
CA GLY A 30 5.95 8.23 -7.60
C GLY A 30 5.83 6.70 -7.63
N GLU A 31 5.34 6.11 -6.53
CA GLU A 31 5.09 4.67 -6.45
C GLU A 31 4.04 4.25 -7.49
N VAL A 32 4.33 3.16 -8.21
CA VAL A 32 3.39 2.57 -9.16
C VAL A 32 2.62 1.45 -8.46
N ILE A 33 1.33 1.68 -8.21
CA ILE A 33 0.47 0.69 -7.56
C ILE A 33 0.20 -0.46 -8.55
N PRO A 34 0.32 -1.73 -8.13
CA PRO A 34 -0.04 -2.86 -8.98
C PRO A 34 -1.46 -2.74 -9.55
N GLY A 35 -1.62 -3.06 -10.83
CA GLY A 35 -2.89 -2.92 -11.55
C GLY A 35 -3.23 -1.49 -12.02
N SER A 36 -2.43 -0.48 -11.64
CA SER A 36 -2.57 0.87 -12.18
C SER A 36 -1.82 1.03 -13.50
N SER A 37 -2.28 1.96 -14.34
CA SER A 37 -1.56 2.41 -15.52
C SER A 37 -1.38 3.92 -15.46
N LEU A 38 -0.26 4.39 -15.99
CA LEU A 38 0.05 5.80 -16.11
C LEU A 38 0.45 6.11 -17.55
N PHE A 39 -0.25 7.06 -18.15
CA PHE A 39 -0.04 7.41 -19.55
C PHE A 39 -0.11 8.93 -19.73
N ASP A 40 0.99 9.52 -20.18
CA ASP A 40 1.07 10.93 -20.60
C ASP A 40 2.28 11.07 -21.54
N ARG A 41 2.53 12.29 -22.01
CA ARG A 41 3.78 12.62 -22.71
C ARG A 41 4.98 12.39 -21.79
N GLY A 42 6.04 11.78 -22.34
CA GLY A 42 7.24 11.44 -21.57
C GLY A 42 7.89 12.63 -20.84
N ASP A 43 7.88 13.83 -21.44
CA ASP A 43 8.40 15.05 -20.81
C ASP A 43 7.62 15.48 -19.56
N ARG A 44 6.34 15.13 -19.48
CA ARG A 44 5.50 15.38 -18.29
C ARG A 44 5.63 14.25 -17.28
N LEU A 45 5.61 13.01 -17.76
CA LEU A 45 5.65 11.81 -16.92
C LEU A 45 6.97 11.74 -16.12
N PHE A 46 8.10 12.06 -16.76
CA PHE A 46 9.41 12.05 -16.11
C PHE A 46 9.87 13.41 -15.55
N ALA A 47 8.97 14.39 -15.44
CA ALA A 47 9.28 15.73 -14.92
C ALA A 47 9.67 15.77 -13.43
N GLY A 48 9.56 14.64 -12.70
CA GLY A 48 9.89 14.53 -11.28
C GLY A 48 8.72 14.79 -10.33
N PHE A 49 7.53 15.05 -10.87
CA PHE A 49 6.29 15.20 -10.11
C PHE A 49 5.49 13.90 -10.18
N ALA A 50 5.03 13.41 -9.03
CA ALA A 50 4.21 12.21 -8.99
C ALA A 50 2.94 12.40 -9.83
N ALA A 51 2.75 11.58 -10.85
CA ALA A 51 1.62 11.74 -11.76
C ALA A 51 0.30 11.34 -11.09
N SER A 52 -0.80 11.96 -11.50
CA SER A 52 -2.13 11.60 -10.99
C SER A 52 -2.66 10.37 -11.71
N SER A 53 -3.37 9.49 -11.00
CA SER A 53 -4.19 8.47 -11.67
C SER A 53 -5.46 9.10 -12.24
N ASP A 54 -6.06 8.44 -13.22
CA ASP A 54 -7.33 8.83 -13.84
C ASP A 54 -8.56 8.65 -12.91
N LYS A 55 -8.37 8.28 -11.64
CA LYS A 55 -9.49 8.10 -10.71
C LYS A 55 -10.04 9.47 -10.28
N GLU A 56 -11.33 9.67 -10.54
CA GLU A 56 -12.08 10.85 -10.13
C GLU A 56 -12.04 11.09 -8.61
N PRO A 57 -11.95 12.35 -8.15
CA PRO A 57 -12.14 12.71 -6.75
C PRO A 57 -13.51 12.27 -6.23
N SER A 58 -13.64 12.15 -4.91
CA SER A 58 -14.98 12.06 -4.30
C SER A 58 -15.68 13.42 -4.27
N HIS A 59 -16.99 13.39 -4.00
CA HIS A 59 -17.82 14.57 -3.77
C HIS A 59 -18.54 14.51 -2.42
N VAL A 60 -17.89 13.90 -1.43
CA VAL A 60 -18.47 13.77 -0.09
C VAL A 60 -18.27 15.06 0.69
N VAL A 61 -19.10 15.29 1.72
CA VAL A 61 -18.87 16.39 2.66
C VAL A 61 -17.55 16.12 3.39
N ILE A 62 -16.68 17.12 3.47
CA ILE A 62 -15.45 17.05 4.26
C ILE A 62 -15.60 17.90 5.53
N PRO A 63 -14.89 17.58 6.63
CA PRO A 63 -14.88 18.41 7.83
C PRO A 63 -14.37 19.83 7.50
N PRO A 64 -14.99 20.91 8.02
CA PRO A 64 -14.54 22.28 7.74
C PRO A 64 -13.08 22.54 8.12
N LEU A 65 -12.59 21.90 9.19
CA LEU A 65 -11.19 21.99 9.60
C LEU A 65 -10.21 21.49 8.53
N TRP A 66 -10.66 20.63 7.62
CA TRP A 66 -9.85 20.11 6.52
C TRP A 66 -9.76 21.07 5.34
N GLU A 67 -10.50 22.18 5.33
CA GLU A 67 -10.33 23.22 4.32
C GLU A 67 -9.03 23.99 4.56
N ASP A 68 -8.71 24.29 5.82
CA ASP A 68 -7.51 25.04 6.20
C ASP A 68 -6.29 24.14 6.46
N ARG A 69 -6.52 22.91 6.96
CA ARG A 69 -5.46 21.99 7.38
C ARG A 69 -5.55 20.67 6.63
N PHE A 70 -4.47 20.27 5.97
CA PHE A 70 -4.42 18.96 5.34
C PHE A 70 -4.42 17.84 6.41
N PRO A 71 -5.37 16.88 6.38
CA PRO A 71 -5.46 15.81 7.37
C PRO A 71 -4.36 14.75 7.22
N SER A 72 -4.06 14.03 8.30
CA SER A 72 -3.17 12.87 8.24
C SER A 72 -3.82 11.67 7.54
N GLY A 73 -3.01 10.68 7.17
CA GLY A 73 -3.53 9.42 6.61
C GLY A 73 -4.47 8.71 7.58
N GLU A 74 -4.14 8.69 8.88
CA GLU A 74 -5.01 8.14 9.92
C GLU A 74 -6.35 8.88 10.00
N GLU A 75 -6.35 10.22 9.94
CA GLU A 75 -7.57 11.03 9.98
C GLU A 75 -8.46 10.77 8.75
N ILE A 76 -7.88 10.65 7.56
CA ILE A 76 -8.61 10.29 6.34
C ILE A 76 -9.25 8.91 6.50
N ILE A 77 -8.47 7.90 6.89
CA ILE A 77 -8.93 6.52 6.99
C ILE A 77 -10.03 6.37 8.06
N ALA A 78 -9.85 7.00 9.22
CA ALA A 78 -10.85 7.00 10.30
C ALA A 78 -12.17 7.68 9.90
N TYR A 79 -12.11 8.65 8.98
CA TYR A 79 -13.29 9.36 8.49
C TYR A 79 -14.08 8.56 7.45
N LEU A 80 -13.45 7.63 6.71
CA LEU A 80 -14.09 6.90 5.61
C LEU A 80 -15.45 6.29 5.96
N PRO A 81 -15.62 5.58 7.10
CA PRO A 81 -16.90 4.95 7.43
C PRO A 81 -18.04 5.95 7.68
N SER A 82 -17.72 7.21 7.98
CA SER A 82 -18.72 8.26 8.23
C SER A 82 -19.30 8.87 6.95
N VAL A 83 -18.59 8.77 5.83
CA VAL A 83 -18.96 9.40 4.55
C VAL A 83 -19.17 8.42 3.40
N PHE A 84 -18.52 7.25 3.44
CA PHE A 84 -18.75 6.19 2.47
C PHE A 84 -19.61 5.09 3.09
N ARG A 85 -20.69 4.72 2.38
CA ARG A 85 -21.40 3.48 2.67
C ARG A 85 -20.59 2.33 2.09
N LEU A 86 -19.94 1.57 2.97
CA LEU A 86 -19.20 0.38 2.57
C LEU A 86 -20.20 -0.71 2.15
N GLY A 87 -20.07 -1.19 0.92
CA GLY A 87 -20.94 -2.23 0.35
C GLY A 87 -20.43 -3.65 0.63
N LYS A 88 -19.17 -3.78 1.07
CA LYS A 88 -18.51 -5.07 1.29
C LYS A 88 -18.51 -5.46 2.75
N THR A 89 -18.45 -6.77 3.01
CA THR A 89 -18.57 -7.33 4.38
C THR A 89 -17.42 -8.23 4.77
N THR A 90 -16.61 -8.69 3.82
CA THR A 90 -15.45 -9.55 4.08
C THR A 90 -14.17 -8.71 4.22
N PRO A 91 -13.18 -9.12 5.02
CA PRO A 91 -11.90 -8.41 5.13
C PRO A 91 -11.21 -8.21 3.78
N ASP A 92 -11.23 -9.26 2.94
CA ASP A 92 -10.62 -9.27 1.60
C ASP A 92 -11.22 -8.26 0.62
N GLU A 93 -12.53 -8.06 0.65
CA GLU A 93 -13.17 -7.07 -0.22
C GLU A 93 -13.09 -5.66 0.37
N LEU A 94 -13.19 -5.54 1.70
CA LEU A 94 -13.14 -4.28 2.40
C LEU A 94 -11.79 -3.58 2.28
N ILE A 95 -10.67 -4.31 2.31
CA ILE A 95 -9.35 -3.71 2.15
C ILE A 95 -9.20 -3.02 0.78
N ILE A 96 -9.77 -3.61 -0.27
CA ILE A 96 -9.76 -3.03 -1.63
C ILE A 96 -10.70 -1.82 -1.70
N GLU A 97 -11.95 -1.97 -1.22
CA GLU A 97 -12.95 -0.90 -1.24
C GLU A 97 -12.48 0.33 -0.44
N ARG A 98 -11.91 0.12 0.75
CA ARG A 98 -11.42 1.20 1.61
C ARG A 98 -10.23 1.93 1.00
N ARG A 99 -9.30 1.22 0.37
CA ARG A 99 -8.17 1.82 -0.35
C ARG A 99 -8.63 2.67 -1.52
N ASP A 100 -9.64 2.22 -2.25
CA ASP A 100 -10.22 3.01 -3.35
C ASP A 100 -10.93 4.27 -2.83
N ASN A 101 -11.71 4.16 -1.76
CA ASN A 101 -12.41 5.30 -1.16
C ASN A 101 -11.44 6.30 -0.52
N GLU A 102 -10.39 5.83 0.14
CA GLU A 102 -9.30 6.66 0.65
C GLU A 102 -8.65 7.46 -0.47
N TYR A 103 -8.34 6.82 -1.60
CA TYR A 103 -7.72 7.50 -2.72
C TYR A 103 -8.61 8.63 -3.26
N LYS A 104 -9.92 8.36 -3.45
CA LYS A 104 -10.90 9.34 -3.91
C LYS A 104 -11.02 10.54 -2.96
N LEU A 105 -11.10 10.27 -1.66
CA LEU A 105 -11.19 11.30 -0.63
C LEU A 105 -9.92 12.14 -0.54
N PHE A 106 -8.75 11.50 -0.56
CA PHE A 106 -7.49 12.21 -0.61
C PHE A 106 -7.40 13.13 -1.83
N ARG A 107 -7.86 12.68 -3.00
CA ARG A 107 -7.87 13.48 -4.24
C ARG A 107 -8.76 14.71 -4.11
N GLN A 108 -9.94 14.56 -3.51
CA GLN A 108 -10.84 15.69 -3.24
C GLN A 108 -10.19 16.73 -2.33
N ILE A 109 -9.56 16.29 -1.23
CA ILE A 109 -8.87 17.19 -0.28
C ILE A 109 -7.64 17.84 -0.94
N GLU A 110 -6.86 17.06 -1.69
CA GLU A 110 -5.72 17.55 -2.45
C GLU A 110 -6.12 18.64 -3.45
N GLU A 111 -7.19 18.43 -4.20
CA GLU A 111 -7.70 19.41 -5.15
C GLU A 111 -8.15 20.70 -4.45
N LEU A 112 -8.89 20.61 -3.35
CA LEU A 112 -9.32 21.79 -2.58
C LEU A 112 -8.12 22.63 -2.07
N HIS A 113 -7.08 21.96 -1.59
CA HIS A 113 -5.87 22.62 -1.07
C HIS A 113 -4.97 23.22 -2.15
N ILE A 114 -4.98 22.65 -3.36
CA ILE A 114 -4.11 23.10 -4.45
C ILE A 114 -4.81 24.10 -5.34
N LEU A 115 -6.10 23.90 -5.63
CA LEU A 115 -6.86 24.68 -6.59
C LEU A 115 -6.87 26.17 -6.22
N HIS A 116 -7.04 26.50 -4.94
CA HIS A 116 -7.00 27.90 -4.50
C HIS A 116 -5.64 28.56 -4.75
N ARG A 117 -4.53 27.83 -4.62
CA ARG A 117 -3.18 28.34 -4.88
C ARG A 117 -2.93 28.48 -6.38
N VAL A 118 -3.34 27.48 -7.15
CA VAL A 118 -3.20 27.49 -8.61
C VAL A 118 -4.01 28.62 -9.24
N GLN A 119 -5.24 28.87 -8.75
CA GLN A 119 -6.09 29.96 -9.24
C GLN A 119 -5.56 31.35 -8.89
N LYS A 120 -4.97 31.52 -7.70
CA LYS A 120 -4.33 32.79 -7.29
C LYS A 120 -3.04 33.06 -8.05
N GLY A 121 -2.40 32.02 -8.59
CA GLY A 121 -1.09 32.09 -9.21
C GLY A 121 0.03 32.15 -8.19
N PHE A 122 1.27 32.15 -8.69
CA PHE A 122 2.49 32.15 -7.87
C PHE A 122 3.28 33.44 -8.14
N GLY A 123 3.83 34.03 -7.09
CA GLY A 123 4.63 35.26 -7.18
C GLY A 123 6.03 35.02 -7.74
N SER A 124 6.53 33.78 -7.73
CA SER A 124 7.80 33.39 -8.31
C SER A 124 7.82 31.94 -8.78
N VAL A 125 8.82 31.60 -9.61
CA VAL A 125 9.09 30.21 -10.02
C VAL A 125 9.44 29.34 -8.80
N ASP A 126 10.20 29.87 -7.84
CA ASP A 126 10.59 29.14 -6.64
C ASP A 126 9.38 28.78 -5.76
N GLU A 127 8.42 29.69 -5.63
CA GLU A 127 7.18 29.45 -4.88
C GLU A 127 6.37 28.32 -5.54
N PHE A 128 6.23 28.35 -6.88
CA PHE A 128 5.61 27.28 -7.64
C PHE A 128 6.31 25.93 -7.41
N MET A 129 7.64 25.90 -7.52
CA MET A 129 8.43 24.68 -7.35
C MET A 129 8.33 24.10 -5.94
N GLN A 130 8.30 24.95 -4.90
CA GLN A 130 8.10 24.50 -3.52
C GLN A 130 6.74 23.82 -3.33
N VAL A 131 5.66 24.41 -3.86
CA VAL A 131 4.33 23.83 -3.78
C VAL A 131 4.26 22.51 -4.55
N ALA A 132 4.79 22.47 -5.78
CA ALA A 132 4.78 21.25 -6.59
C ALA A 132 5.57 20.09 -5.93
N ASN A 133 6.72 20.38 -5.33
CA ASN A 133 7.49 19.40 -4.56
C ASN A 133 6.76 18.92 -3.31
N SER A 134 6.10 19.83 -2.58
CA SER A 134 5.29 19.47 -1.40
C SER A 134 4.17 18.49 -1.77
N VAL A 135 3.47 18.75 -2.87
CA VAL A 135 2.42 17.86 -3.39
C VAL A 135 2.98 16.51 -3.81
N SER A 136 4.08 16.50 -4.57
CA SER A 136 4.74 15.26 -5.01
C SER A 136 5.18 14.39 -3.82
N ASN A 137 5.84 14.99 -2.82
CA ASN A 137 6.28 14.28 -1.61
C ASN A 137 5.11 13.74 -0.79
N ARG A 138 4.00 14.49 -0.70
CA ARG A 138 2.78 14.03 -0.02
C ARG A 138 2.16 12.81 -0.69
N ARG A 139 2.13 12.78 -2.02
CA ARG A 139 1.66 11.61 -2.78
C ARG A 139 2.52 10.38 -2.51
N LYS A 140 3.85 10.56 -2.44
CA LYS A 140 4.82 9.49 -2.15
C LYS A 140 4.74 8.97 -0.71
N SER A 141 4.54 9.83 0.29
CA SER A 141 4.54 9.43 1.71
C SER A 141 3.29 8.65 2.15
N ARG A 142 2.18 8.79 1.41
CA ARG A 142 0.88 8.23 1.80
C ARG A 142 0.80 6.70 1.66
N SER A 143 1.37 6.15 0.60
CA SER A 143 1.00 4.84 0.06
C SER A 143 1.38 3.66 0.95
N GLY A 144 2.59 3.68 1.55
CA GLY A 144 3.08 2.60 2.42
C GLY A 144 2.31 2.50 3.74
N ARG A 145 2.32 3.56 4.55
CA ARG A 145 1.68 3.58 5.88
C ARG A 145 0.16 3.39 5.83
N SER A 146 -0.48 3.84 4.75
CA SER A 146 -1.93 3.67 4.57
C SER A 146 -2.37 2.21 4.64
N LEU A 147 -1.61 1.28 4.03
CA LEU A 147 -2.01 -0.13 3.98
C LEU A 147 -1.98 -0.78 5.37
N GLU A 148 -0.96 -0.46 6.16
CA GLU A 148 -0.85 -0.88 7.56
C GLU A 148 -2.04 -0.35 8.39
N ILE A 149 -2.40 0.94 8.25
CA ILE A 149 -3.51 1.53 9.00
C ILE A 149 -4.83 0.82 8.66
N HIS A 150 -5.09 0.51 7.38
CA HIS A 150 -6.31 -0.22 7.01
C HIS A 150 -6.35 -1.62 7.61
N LEU A 151 -5.22 -2.35 7.58
CA LEU A 151 -5.12 -3.68 8.20
C LEU A 151 -5.37 -3.62 9.70
N GLU A 152 -4.80 -2.63 10.39
CA GLU A 152 -5.04 -2.40 11.83
C GLU A 152 -6.53 -2.21 12.15
N HIS A 153 -7.25 -1.41 11.34
CA HIS A 153 -8.70 -1.22 11.50
C HIS A 153 -9.48 -2.50 11.20
N LEU A 154 -9.07 -3.27 10.18
CA LEU A 154 -9.73 -4.53 9.84
C LEU A 154 -9.51 -5.59 10.92
N PHE A 155 -8.30 -5.76 11.45
CA PHE A 155 -8.05 -6.72 12.53
C PHE A 155 -8.96 -6.47 13.72
N ARG A 156 -9.03 -5.21 14.19
CA ARG A 156 -9.96 -4.82 15.27
C ARG A 156 -11.42 -5.06 14.90
N GLN A 157 -11.85 -4.66 13.70
CA GLN A 157 -13.23 -4.83 13.25
C GLN A 157 -13.66 -6.31 13.20
N PHE A 158 -12.74 -7.22 12.87
CA PHE A 158 -13.01 -8.66 12.77
C PHE A 158 -12.59 -9.43 14.05
N GLY A 159 -12.34 -8.71 15.15
CA GLY A 159 -12.11 -9.28 16.48
C GLY A 159 -10.74 -9.95 16.66
N LEU A 160 -9.75 -9.60 15.85
CA LEU A 160 -8.34 -9.91 16.10
C LEU A 160 -7.72 -8.73 16.86
N GLU A 161 -7.88 -8.75 18.18
CA GLU A 161 -7.46 -7.64 19.07
C GLU A 161 -6.00 -7.76 19.54
N GLY A 162 -5.51 -8.99 19.69
CA GLY A 162 -4.14 -9.26 20.13
C GLY A 162 -3.16 -9.04 18.98
N PHE A 163 -2.62 -7.84 18.87
CA PHE A 163 -1.46 -7.55 18.04
C PHE A 163 -0.65 -6.37 18.57
N SER A 164 0.60 -6.25 18.13
CA SER A 164 1.46 -5.10 18.39
C SER A 164 2.06 -4.58 17.10
N THR A 165 1.91 -3.28 16.87
CA THR A 165 2.65 -2.53 15.84
C THR A 165 3.88 -1.89 16.46
N GLN A 166 4.91 -1.56 15.67
CA GLN A 166 6.14 -0.91 16.15
C GLN A 166 6.90 -1.71 17.23
N CYS A 167 6.65 -3.02 17.33
CA CYS A 167 7.38 -3.91 18.22
C CYS A 167 8.85 -3.93 17.83
N ARG A 168 9.77 -3.79 18.79
CA ARG A 168 11.20 -3.97 18.55
C ARG A 168 11.55 -5.42 18.78
N THR A 169 12.15 -6.04 17.78
CA THR A 169 12.64 -7.43 17.82
C THR A 169 14.17 -7.44 17.81
N GLU A 170 14.80 -8.44 17.18
CA GLU A 170 16.24 -8.56 17.14
C GLU A 170 16.88 -7.46 16.27
N GLY A 171 18.00 -6.92 16.75
CA GLY A 171 18.77 -5.92 15.98
C GLY A 171 18.04 -4.60 15.73
N ASN A 172 17.11 -4.20 16.61
CA ASN A 172 16.26 -3.00 16.48
C ASN A 172 15.33 -3.01 15.25
N LYS A 173 15.06 -4.19 14.67
CA LYS A 173 14.08 -4.34 13.61
C LYS A 173 12.67 -4.12 14.15
N ARG A 174 11.77 -3.76 13.23
CA ARG A 174 10.40 -3.39 13.53
C ARG A 174 9.47 -4.02 12.49
N PRO A 175 9.08 -5.29 12.70
CA PRO A 175 8.01 -5.89 11.92
C PRO A 175 6.74 -5.04 12.00
N ASP A 176 5.97 -5.03 10.91
CA ASP A 176 4.74 -4.22 10.81
C ASP A 176 3.71 -4.67 11.86
N PHE A 177 3.49 -5.99 11.98
CA PHE A 177 2.62 -6.60 12.98
C PHE A 177 3.26 -7.84 13.62
N ILE A 178 3.13 -7.93 14.94
CA ILE A 178 3.44 -9.13 15.74
C ILE A 178 2.19 -9.54 16.51
N PHE A 179 1.92 -10.85 16.52
CA PHE A 179 0.78 -11.46 17.21
C PHE A 179 1.26 -12.53 18.19
N PRO A 180 0.62 -12.68 19.36
CA PRO A 180 -0.49 -11.83 19.84
C PRO A 180 -0.01 -10.48 20.42
N SER A 181 1.23 -10.37 20.88
CA SER A 181 1.76 -9.08 21.31
C SER A 181 3.29 -9.05 21.30
N CYS A 182 3.86 -7.85 21.39
CA CYS A 182 5.30 -7.67 21.56
C CYS A 182 5.79 -8.27 22.88
N THR A 183 4.97 -8.23 23.94
CA THR A 183 5.32 -8.81 25.23
C THR A 183 5.45 -10.34 25.13
N ASP A 184 4.47 -10.99 24.49
CA ASP A 184 4.46 -12.44 24.29
C ASP A 184 5.61 -12.87 23.36
N TYR A 185 5.95 -12.05 22.36
CA TYR A 185 7.13 -12.27 21.52
C TYR A 185 8.45 -12.22 22.30
N HIS A 186 8.54 -11.47 23.41
CA HIS A 186 9.76 -11.42 24.23
C HIS A 186 9.75 -12.40 25.40
N ASP A 187 8.62 -13.07 25.66
CA ASP A 187 8.50 -14.08 26.71
C ASP A 187 9.07 -15.43 26.23
N PRO A 188 10.19 -15.92 26.79
CA PRO A 188 10.77 -17.20 26.39
C PRO A 188 9.88 -18.41 26.66
N GLU A 189 8.95 -18.29 27.61
CA GLU A 189 7.99 -19.36 27.95
C GLU A 189 6.79 -19.38 26.99
N TYR A 190 6.56 -18.29 26.23
CA TYR A 190 5.50 -18.24 25.24
C TYR A 190 5.83 -19.16 24.04
N PRO A 191 4.91 -20.05 23.62
CA PRO A 191 5.23 -21.02 22.58
C PRO A 191 5.42 -20.37 21.21
N GLU A 192 6.56 -20.64 20.56
CA GLU A 192 6.92 -20.03 19.26
C GLU A 192 5.94 -20.39 18.14
N GLN A 193 5.34 -21.59 18.20
CA GLN A 193 4.32 -22.01 17.23
C GLN A 193 3.03 -21.15 17.30
N ASN A 194 2.85 -20.40 18.38
CA ASN A 194 1.72 -19.50 18.57
C ASN A 194 2.05 -18.05 18.17
N LEU A 195 3.31 -17.75 17.88
CA LEU A 195 3.69 -16.43 17.37
C LEU A 195 3.36 -16.33 15.88
N ARG A 196 2.95 -15.14 15.47
CA ARG A 196 2.82 -14.78 14.05
C ARG A 196 3.44 -13.42 13.82
N MET A 197 4.02 -13.25 12.65
CA MET A 197 4.47 -11.98 12.11
C MET A 197 3.77 -11.75 10.77
N LEU A 198 3.23 -10.56 10.57
CA LEU A 198 2.71 -10.12 9.27
C LEU A 198 3.48 -8.87 8.82
N ALA A 199 4.30 -9.03 7.79
CA ALA A 199 4.85 -7.90 7.04
C ALA A 199 3.85 -7.41 5.99
N VAL A 200 3.91 -6.13 5.66
CA VAL A 200 3.01 -5.47 4.72
C VAL A 200 3.82 -4.80 3.62
N LYS A 201 3.60 -5.21 2.37
CA LYS A 201 4.21 -4.57 1.20
C LYS A 201 3.16 -4.38 0.12
N THR A 202 2.94 -3.14 -0.32
CA THR A 202 2.07 -2.87 -1.48
C THR A 202 2.52 -3.69 -2.70
N THR A 203 3.84 -3.75 -2.90
CA THR A 203 4.52 -4.49 -3.96
C THR A 203 5.66 -5.30 -3.36
N CYS A 204 5.64 -6.63 -3.51
CA CYS A 204 6.66 -7.53 -2.96
C CYS A 204 7.96 -7.49 -3.76
N LYS A 205 7.89 -7.76 -5.08
CA LYS A 205 9.04 -7.90 -6.01
C LYS A 205 10.32 -8.40 -5.31
N ASP A 206 11.49 -7.78 -5.42
CA ASP A 206 12.67 -8.28 -4.70
C ASP A 206 12.73 -7.81 -3.22
N ARG A 207 11.82 -6.92 -2.81
CA ARG A 207 11.81 -6.30 -1.48
C ARG A 207 11.33 -7.24 -0.36
N TRP A 208 10.69 -8.36 -0.68
CA TRP A 208 10.26 -9.33 0.34
C TRP A 208 11.45 -9.95 1.11
N ARG A 209 12.65 -10.01 0.54
CA ARG A 209 13.79 -10.60 1.26
C ARG A 209 14.17 -9.82 2.53
N GLN A 210 13.79 -8.54 2.62
CA GLN A 210 14.07 -7.67 3.76
C GLN A 210 13.36 -8.14 5.04
N ILE A 211 12.20 -8.81 4.91
CA ILE A 211 11.36 -9.21 6.03
C ILE A 211 11.85 -10.48 6.74
N LEU A 212 12.72 -11.26 6.10
CA LEU A 212 13.12 -12.61 6.55
C LEU A 212 13.80 -12.65 7.91
N ASN A 213 14.39 -11.54 8.33
CA ASN A 213 15.17 -11.48 9.55
C ASN A 213 14.54 -10.53 10.58
N GLU A 214 13.27 -10.16 10.41
CA GLU A 214 12.59 -9.18 11.29
C GLU A 214 12.03 -9.79 12.57
N ALA A 215 11.81 -11.11 12.64
CA ALA A 215 11.31 -11.78 13.83
C ALA A 215 11.87 -13.21 13.93
N ASN A 216 13.03 -13.36 14.57
CA ASN A 216 13.76 -14.64 14.57
C ASN A 216 13.01 -15.80 15.26
N ARG A 217 12.08 -15.51 16.18
CA ARG A 217 11.27 -16.53 16.86
C ARG A 217 10.08 -17.03 16.03
N VAL A 218 9.76 -16.37 14.91
CA VAL A 218 8.63 -16.73 14.04
C VAL A 218 9.17 -17.53 12.87
N ASP A 219 8.90 -18.84 12.88
CA ASP A 219 9.36 -19.74 11.81
C ASP A 219 8.71 -19.41 10.45
N GLN A 220 7.38 -19.25 10.42
CA GLN A 220 6.64 -18.91 9.21
C GLN A 220 6.23 -17.44 9.18
N ILE A 221 6.83 -16.68 8.28
CA ILE A 221 6.55 -15.25 8.13
C ILE A 221 5.40 -15.05 7.15
N HIS A 222 4.40 -14.27 7.55
CA HIS A 222 3.30 -13.90 6.66
C HIS A 222 3.63 -12.58 5.97
N LEU A 223 3.32 -12.49 4.68
CA LEU A 223 3.53 -11.29 3.88
C LEU A 223 2.23 -10.88 3.20
N PHE A 224 1.63 -9.79 3.67
CA PHE A 224 0.47 -9.19 3.04
C PHE A 224 0.86 -8.35 1.82
N THR A 225 0.16 -8.53 0.70
CA THR A 225 0.35 -7.70 -0.49
C THR A 225 -0.90 -7.48 -1.32
N LEU A 226 -0.91 -6.37 -2.07
CA LEU A 226 -1.89 -6.06 -3.11
C LEU A 226 -1.33 -6.28 -4.53
N GLN A 227 -0.16 -6.91 -4.64
CA GLN A 227 0.47 -7.17 -5.94
C GLN A 227 -0.42 -8.07 -6.83
N GLU A 228 -0.59 -7.68 -8.09
CA GLU A 228 -1.31 -8.48 -9.09
C GLU A 228 -0.41 -9.60 -9.64
N GLY A 229 -0.25 -10.66 -8.86
CA GLY A 229 0.52 -11.83 -9.28
C GLY A 229 2.00 -11.78 -8.92
N VAL A 230 2.59 -12.97 -8.83
CA VAL A 230 4.01 -13.22 -8.58
C VAL A 230 4.42 -14.36 -9.53
N SER A 231 5.65 -14.34 -10.06
CA SER A 231 6.11 -15.42 -10.93
C SER A 231 6.22 -16.73 -10.13
N PRO A 232 5.99 -17.91 -10.73
CA PRO A 232 6.13 -19.17 -10.00
C PRO A 232 7.51 -19.37 -9.39
N HIS A 233 8.56 -18.90 -10.07
CA HIS A 233 9.91 -18.95 -9.57
C HIS A 233 10.07 -18.12 -8.30
N GLN A 234 9.64 -16.86 -8.31
CA GLN A 234 9.68 -15.98 -7.14
C GLN A 234 8.80 -16.51 -5.99
N PHE A 235 7.65 -17.10 -6.31
CA PHE A 235 6.81 -17.75 -5.31
C PHE A 235 7.50 -18.98 -4.69
N SER A 236 8.22 -19.76 -5.48
CA SER A 236 9.03 -20.88 -4.97
C SER A 236 10.10 -20.37 -4.00
N GLU A 237 10.82 -19.30 -4.36
CA GLU A 237 11.83 -18.72 -3.46
C GLU A 237 11.23 -18.24 -2.14
N MET A 238 10.05 -17.60 -2.18
CA MET A 238 9.31 -17.19 -0.99
C MET A 238 8.96 -18.42 -0.12
N LYS A 239 8.45 -19.48 -0.74
CA LYS A 239 8.08 -20.71 -0.05
C LYS A 239 9.29 -21.41 0.57
N ASP A 240 10.41 -21.47 -0.15
CA ASP A 240 11.67 -22.07 0.33
C ASP A 240 12.24 -21.29 1.52
N ALA A 241 11.94 -19.99 1.62
CA ALA A 241 12.26 -19.14 2.75
C ALA A 241 11.15 -19.08 3.83
N ASN A 242 10.19 -20.02 3.81
CA ASN A 242 9.04 -20.12 4.73
C ASN A 242 8.17 -18.85 4.80
N VAL A 243 8.02 -18.14 3.68
CA VAL A 243 7.11 -16.99 3.56
C VAL A 243 5.75 -17.43 3.04
N LYS A 244 4.71 -17.12 3.81
CA LYS A 244 3.31 -17.33 3.43
C LYS A 244 2.70 -16.04 2.88
N LEU A 245 2.35 -16.03 1.60
CA LEU A 245 1.66 -14.88 1.00
C LEU A 245 0.20 -14.79 1.46
N VAL A 246 -0.15 -13.64 2.02
CA VAL A 246 -1.52 -13.24 2.36
C VAL A 246 -1.98 -12.22 1.32
N VAL A 247 -2.98 -12.59 0.52
CA VAL A 247 -3.45 -11.79 -0.61
C VAL A 247 -4.98 -11.73 -0.56
N PRO A 248 -5.60 -10.54 -0.74
CA PRO A 248 -7.05 -10.44 -0.83
C PRO A 248 -7.65 -11.38 -1.87
N LYS A 249 -8.71 -12.11 -1.51
CA LYS A 249 -9.37 -13.10 -2.38
C LYS A 249 -9.64 -12.62 -3.82
N PRO A 250 -10.11 -11.38 -4.07
CA PRO A 250 -10.34 -10.91 -5.44
C PRO A 250 -9.07 -10.89 -6.32
N LEU A 251 -7.90 -10.69 -5.71
CA LEU A 251 -6.61 -10.61 -6.42
C LEU A 251 -6.01 -11.99 -6.72
N HIS A 252 -6.50 -13.07 -6.13
CA HIS A 252 -5.99 -14.44 -6.40
C HIS A 252 -6.07 -14.79 -7.89
N THR A 253 -7.10 -14.30 -8.58
CA THR A 253 -7.30 -14.51 -10.03
C THR A 253 -6.18 -13.91 -10.90
N LYS A 254 -5.35 -13.02 -10.34
CA LYS A 254 -4.19 -12.40 -11.02
C LYS A 254 -2.92 -13.24 -10.89
N TYR A 255 -2.90 -14.24 -10.01
CA TYR A 255 -1.76 -15.13 -9.83
C TYR A 255 -1.80 -16.30 -10.83
N PRO A 256 -0.65 -16.92 -11.16
CA PRO A 256 -0.61 -18.17 -11.92
C PRO A 256 -1.42 -19.28 -11.24
N ASP A 257 -2.10 -20.12 -12.02
CA ASP A 257 -2.99 -21.17 -11.49
C ASP A 257 -2.31 -22.09 -10.48
N GLU A 258 -1.06 -22.47 -10.75
CA GLU A 258 -0.24 -23.29 -9.86
C GLU A 258 0.06 -22.63 -8.50
N VAL A 259 0.02 -21.30 -8.41
CA VAL A 259 0.26 -20.56 -7.16
C VAL A 259 -1.02 -20.35 -6.35
N ARG A 260 -2.17 -20.18 -7.02
CA ARG A 260 -3.45 -19.76 -6.39
C ARG A 260 -3.86 -20.61 -5.20
N GLY A 261 -3.70 -21.92 -5.28
CA GLY A 261 -4.07 -22.85 -4.21
C GLY A 261 -3.21 -22.76 -2.95
N MET A 262 -2.06 -22.08 -3.03
CA MET A 262 -1.12 -21.93 -1.91
C MET A 262 -1.20 -20.56 -1.23
N LEU A 263 -1.96 -19.61 -1.78
CA LEU A 263 -2.19 -18.29 -1.19
C LEU A 263 -3.11 -18.37 0.04
N MET A 264 -2.85 -17.54 1.03
CA MET A 264 -3.77 -17.29 2.14
C MET A 264 -4.65 -16.08 1.83
N THR A 265 -5.94 -16.12 2.17
CA THR A 265 -6.77 -14.90 2.13
C THR A 265 -6.55 -14.06 3.38
N LEU A 266 -6.92 -12.78 3.35
CA LEU A 266 -6.87 -11.94 4.55
C LEU A 266 -7.83 -12.48 5.62
N ASN A 267 -9.01 -12.95 5.23
CA ASN A 267 -9.93 -13.60 6.14
C ASN A 267 -9.34 -14.85 6.80
N ASP A 268 -8.71 -15.74 6.03
CA ASP A 268 -8.10 -16.95 6.58
C ASP A 268 -6.98 -16.62 7.57
N PHE A 269 -6.16 -15.60 7.26
CA PHE A 269 -5.13 -15.11 8.18
C PHE A 269 -5.74 -14.65 9.51
N ILE A 270 -6.82 -13.87 9.45
CA ILE A 270 -7.51 -13.38 10.65
C ILE A 270 -8.09 -14.54 11.46
N VAL A 271 -8.75 -15.50 10.82
CA VAL A 271 -9.35 -16.66 11.48
C VAL A 271 -8.28 -17.53 12.13
N GLU A 272 -7.24 -17.93 11.37
CA GLU A 272 -6.16 -18.76 11.88
C GLU A 272 -5.47 -18.09 13.07
N THR A 273 -5.15 -16.79 12.97
CA THR A 273 -4.45 -16.07 14.04
C THR A 273 -5.28 -15.97 15.32
N LYS A 274 -6.62 -15.95 15.23
CA LYS A 274 -7.52 -15.95 16.39
C LYS A 274 -7.67 -17.32 17.04
N ASP A 275 -7.53 -18.39 16.27
CA ASP A 275 -7.71 -19.76 16.76
C ASP A 275 -6.48 -20.30 17.48
N ILE A 276 -5.32 -19.69 17.25
CA ILE A 276 -4.08 -19.97 17.98
C ILE A 276 -4.22 -19.53 19.44
N ARG A 277 -4.00 -20.47 20.37
CA ARG A 277 -4.02 -20.27 21.83
C ARG A 277 -2.74 -20.75 22.44
#